data_AF-A0A6I3F2H7-F1
#
_entry.id   AF-A0A6I3F2H7-F1
#
_cell.length_a   1.000
_cell.length_b   1.000
_cell.length_c   1.000
_cell.angle_alpha   90.00
_cell.angle_beta   90.00
_cell.angle_gamma   90.00
#
_symmetry.space_group_name_H-M   'P 1'
#
loop_
_entity.id
_entity.type
_entity.pdbx_description
1 polymer ?
#
loop_
_entity_poly.entity_id
_entity_poly.type
_entity_poly.pdbx_seq_one_letter_code
_entity_poly.pdbx_strand_id
1 'polypeptide(L)'
;MTTVGELVVASAIEPWQRLGLHVNDGRARVGGIVLRFVEPVGASGVFGWGLVGAPDTSVTDIDGLATHHLNVPPEVGSGDDLGLIGFDHQVVLTSSLARTCGAIEHATGASLKRVREAGAARQGFHRLGELIVEVVESPQVTAPTTSFWGFVWNVTDLFALCERLGPDVVSAPKPAVQPGRLIATVRSGLGLGLPAALMTPDVRP
;
A
#
# COMPACT_ATOMS: atom_id res chain seq x y z
N MET A 1 16.12 -7.60 -8.82
CA MET A 1 14.93 -8.03 -8.06
C MET A 1 13.88 -6.97 -8.25
N THR A 2 12.65 -7.37 -8.53
CA THR A 2 11.54 -6.44 -8.79
C THR A 2 11.17 -5.65 -7.54
N THR A 3 10.97 -4.34 -7.68
CA THR A 3 10.48 -3.46 -6.62
C THR A 3 9.31 -2.62 -7.12
N VAL A 4 8.47 -2.12 -6.20
CA VAL A 4 7.53 -1.05 -6.52
C VAL A 4 8.27 0.28 -6.38
N GLY A 5 8.20 1.13 -7.40
CA GLY A 5 8.78 2.48 -7.40
C GLY A 5 7.73 3.59 -7.39
N GLU A 6 6.52 3.32 -7.86
CA GLU A 6 5.39 4.26 -7.86
C GLU A 6 4.08 3.55 -7.53
N LEU A 7 3.18 4.21 -6.80
CA LEU A 7 1.77 3.85 -6.70
C LEU A 7 0.92 4.98 -7.29
N VAL A 8 -0.03 4.65 -8.14
CA VAL A 8 -0.94 5.61 -8.75
C VAL A 8 -2.24 5.65 -7.95
N VAL A 9 -2.53 6.82 -7.40
CA VAL A 9 -3.63 7.03 -6.45
C VAL A 9 -4.65 7.99 -7.07
N ALA A 10 -5.82 7.47 -7.40
CA ALA A 10 -6.98 8.29 -7.75
C ALA A 10 -7.58 8.87 -6.47
N SER A 11 -7.22 10.11 -6.12
CA SER A 11 -7.69 10.77 -4.90
C SER A 11 -7.47 12.28 -4.98
N ALA A 12 -8.32 13.05 -4.31
CA ALA A 12 -8.06 14.46 -4.08
C ALA A 12 -6.83 14.62 -3.16
N ILE A 13 -5.97 15.60 -3.45
CA ILE A 13 -4.71 15.81 -2.71
C ILE A 13 -4.96 16.44 -1.33
N GLU A 14 -5.95 17.32 -1.20
CA GLU A 14 -6.20 18.11 0.01
C GLU A 14 -6.33 17.25 1.29
N PRO A 15 -7.08 16.14 1.33
CA PRO A 15 -7.10 15.21 2.47
C PRO A 15 -5.72 14.70 2.91
N TRP A 16 -4.82 14.43 1.96
CA TRP A 16 -3.46 13.94 2.26
C TRP A 16 -2.59 15.05 2.84
N GLN A 17 -2.72 16.27 2.32
CA GLN A 17 -2.03 17.43 2.88
C GLN A 17 -2.52 17.76 4.29
N ARG A 18 -3.84 17.68 4.53
CA ARG A 18 -4.42 17.84 5.87
C ARG A 18 -3.97 16.75 6.85
N LEU A 19 -3.72 15.53 6.36
CA LEU A 19 -3.11 14.48 7.18
C LEU A 19 -1.67 14.84 7.58
N GLY A 20 -0.95 15.59 6.75
CA GLY A 20 0.45 15.98 6.96
C GLY A 20 1.41 15.44 5.89
N LEU A 21 0.93 14.93 4.76
CA LEU A 21 1.77 14.51 3.65
C LEU A 21 2.14 15.71 2.76
N HIS A 22 3.42 15.93 2.47
CA HIS A 22 3.81 16.99 1.54
C HIS A 22 3.71 16.49 0.10
N VAL A 23 2.74 17.04 -0.63
CA VAL A 23 2.50 16.71 -2.04
C VAL A 23 2.96 17.88 -2.92
N ASN A 24 3.90 17.62 -3.82
CA ASN A 24 4.45 18.57 -4.79
C ASN A 24 4.22 18.05 -6.21
N ASP A 25 3.67 18.88 -7.10
CA ASP A 25 3.35 18.50 -8.49
C ASP A 25 2.58 17.17 -8.60
N GLY A 26 1.60 16.99 -7.70
CA GLY A 26 0.77 15.79 -7.64
C GLY A 26 1.52 14.54 -7.18
N ARG A 27 2.70 14.66 -6.58
CA ARG A 27 3.50 13.54 -6.09
C ARG A 27 3.98 13.73 -4.66
N ALA A 28 4.12 12.62 -3.95
CA ALA A 28 4.77 12.58 -2.64
C ALA A 28 5.64 11.34 -2.53
N ARG A 29 6.75 11.43 -1.80
CA ARG A 29 7.65 10.30 -1.57
C ARG A 29 7.47 9.76 -0.16
N VAL A 30 7.29 8.45 -0.04
CA VAL A 30 7.25 7.72 1.23
C VAL A 30 8.24 6.56 1.16
N GLY A 31 9.35 6.67 1.88
CA GLY A 31 10.47 5.73 1.76
C GLY A 31 11.05 5.68 0.33
N GLY A 32 11.08 4.48 -0.25
CA GLY A 32 11.52 4.23 -1.62
C GLY A 32 10.44 4.42 -2.70
N ILE A 33 9.18 4.67 -2.31
CA ILE A 33 8.03 4.66 -3.22
C ILE A 33 7.45 6.05 -3.39
N VAL A 34 7.14 6.41 -4.64
CA VAL A 34 6.42 7.64 -4.99
C VAL A 34 4.92 7.36 -5.08
N LEU A 35 4.13 8.15 -4.38
CA LEU A 35 2.70 8.28 -4.67
C LEU A 35 2.52 9.29 -5.78
N ARG A 36 1.79 8.91 -6.83
CA ARG A 36 1.33 9.84 -7.88
C ARG A 36 -0.18 9.98 -7.80
N PHE A 37 -0.62 11.16 -7.43
CA PHE A 37 -2.02 11.52 -7.34
C PHE A 37 -2.55 11.90 -8.71
N VAL A 38 -3.73 11.38 -9.04
CA VAL A 38 -4.48 11.75 -10.23
C VAL A 38 -5.92 12.05 -9.84
N GLU A 39 -6.59 12.85 -10.66
CA GLU A 39 -8.02 13.11 -10.46
C GLU A 39 -8.81 11.79 -10.58
N PRO A 40 -9.73 11.50 -9.63
CA PRO A 40 -10.58 10.33 -9.72
C PRO A 40 -11.52 10.43 -10.93
N VAL A 41 -11.42 9.48 -11.87
CA VAL A 41 -12.42 9.26 -12.91
C VAL A 41 -13.23 8.02 -12.52
N GLY A 42 -14.18 8.21 -11.58
CA GLY A 42 -14.97 7.13 -10.99
C GLY A 42 -14.54 6.79 -9.56
N ALA A 43 -14.13 5.54 -9.31
CA ALA A 43 -13.74 5.10 -7.97
C ALA A 43 -12.40 5.72 -7.54
N SER A 44 -12.30 6.07 -6.26
CA SER A 44 -11.04 6.49 -5.63
C SER A 44 -10.24 5.30 -5.13
N GLY A 45 -8.92 5.48 -4.99
CA GLY A 45 -8.01 4.51 -4.41
C GLY A 45 -6.76 4.29 -5.25
N VAL A 46 -5.96 3.29 -4.86
CA VAL A 46 -4.85 2.84 -5.70
C VAL A 46 -5.44 2.07 -6.88
N PHE A 47 -5.00 2.36 -8.10
CA PHE A 47 -5.46 1.60 -9.27
C PHE A 47 -4.31 1.10 -10.15
N GLY A 48 -3.07 1.51 -9.86
CA GLY A 48 -1.90 1.02 -10.57
C GLY A 48 -0.61 1.17 -9.79
N TRP A 49 0.41 0.47 -10.25
CA TRP A 49 1.77 0.54 -9.70
C TRP A 49 2.82 0.59 -10.81
N GLY A 50 3.94 1.24 -10.50
CA GLY A 50 5.13 1.28 -11.33
C GLY A 50 6.16 0.30 -10.80
N LEU A 51 6.49 -0.72 -11.57
CA LEU A 51 7.50 -1.71 -11.21
C LEU A 51 8.88 -1.32 -11.75
N VAL A 52 9.91 -1.57 -10.96
CA VAL A 52 11.32 -1.41 -11.34
C VAL A 52 11.97 -2.78 -11.34
N GLY A 53 12.67 -3.13 -12.42
CA GLY A 53 13.43 -4.38 -12.52
C GLY A 53 12.59 -5.65 -12.62
N ALA A 54 11.35 -5.55 -13.13
CA ALA A 54 10.51 -6.70 -13.48
C ALA A 54 11.16 -7.53 -14.61
N PRO A 55 11.01 -8.87 -14.61
CA PRO A 55 11.61 -9.75 -15.62
C PRO A 55 11.00 -9.56 -17.02
N ASP A 56 9.72 -9.22 -17.11
CA ASP A 56 9.01 -8.96 -18.36
C ASP A 56 8.31 -7.60 -18.30
N THR A 57 8.86 -6.62 -19.01
CA THR A 57 8.32 -5.26 -19.06
C THR A 57 7.16 -5.09 -20.05
N SER A 58 6.78 -6.16 -20.77
CA SER A 58 5.60 -6.15 -21.65
C SER A 58 4.29 -6.40 -20.91
N VAL A 59 4.36 -6.92 -19.67
CA VAL A 59 3.19 -7.15 -18.81
C VAL A 59 2.65 -5.82 -18.30
N THR A 60 1.49 -5.39 -18.79
CA THR A 60 0.82 -4.14 -18.37
C THR A 60 -0.36 -4.34 -17.43
N ASP A 61 -0.70 -5.59 -17.13
CA ASP A 61 -1.78 -5.98 -16.21
C ASP A 61 -1.37 -7.24 -15.45
N ILE A 62 -1.55 -7.23 -14.13
CA ILE A 62 -1.30 -8.39 -13.27
C ILE A 62 -2.61 -8.75 -12.57
N ASP A 63 -3.40 -9.63 -13.18
CA ASP A 63 -4.71 -10.10 -12.65
C ASP A 63 -5.71 -8.94 -12.40
N GLY A 64 -5.67 -7.88 -13.21
CA GLY A 64 -6.47 -6.66 -13.04
C GLY A 64 -5.75 -5.51 -12.34
N LEU A 65 -4.52 -5.71 -11.86
CA LEU A 65 -3.68 -4.64 -11.33
C LEU A 65 -2.96 -3.94 -12.48
N ALA A 66 -3.38 -2.71 -12.80
CA ALA A 66 -2.75 -1.93 -13.85
C ALA A 66 -1.26 -1.72 -13.53
N THR A 67 -0.41 -2.09 -14.48
CA THR A 67 1.03 -2.17 -14.29
C THR A 67 1.75 -1.36 -15.35
N HIS A 68 2.63 -0.46 -14.92
CA HIS A 68 3.61 0.17 -15.79
C HIS A 68 5.02 -0.12 -15.28
N HIS A 69 6.01 0.09 -16.15
CA HIS A 69 7.41 -0.21 -15.85
C HIS A 69 8.25 1.06 -15.82
N LEU A 70 9.21 1.08 -14.91
CA LEU A 70 10.09 2.19 -14.62
C LEU A 70 11.55 1.70 -14.67
N ASN A 71 12.44 2.52 -15.23
CA ASN A 71 13.88 2.25 -15.14
C ASN A 71 14.40 2.47 -13.72
N VAL A 72 13.94 3.56 -13.09
CA VAL A 72 14.20 3.94 -11.70
C VAL A 72 12.95 4.61 -11.11
N PRO A 73 12.75 4.60 -9.78
CA PRO A 73 11.68 5.37 -9.16
C PRO A 73 11.79 6.87 -9.51
N PRO A 74 10.67 7.60 -9.67
CA PRO A 74 10.72 9.03 -9.96
C PRO A 74 11.47 9.81 -8.87
N GLU A 75 12.24 10.81 -9.27
CA GLU A 75 12.89 11.72 -8.33
C GLU A 75 11.87 12.75 -7.83
N VAL A 76 11.53 12.63 -6.55
CA VAL A 76 10.61 13.53 -5.84
C VAL A 76 11.23 13.77 -4.45
N GLY A 77 11.21 15.02 -3.99
CA GLY A 77 11.66 15.36 -2.65
C GLY A 77 10.86 14.60 -1.59
N SER A 78 11.54 14.14 -0.54
CA SER A 78 10.88 13.58 0.65
C SER A 78 10.42 14.69 1.59
N GLY A 79 9.23 14.56 2.14
CA GLY A 79 8.74 15.47 3.17
C GLY A 79 7.36 15.06 3.66
N ASP A 80 7.20 15.03 4.97
CA ASP A 80 5.93 14.82 5.65
C ASP A 80 6.05 15.29 7.10
N ASP A 81 4.93 15.68 7.67
CA ASP A 81 4.77 15.96 9.09
C ASP A 81 4.34 14.70 9.86
N LEU A 82 4.44 13.51 9.28
CA LEU A 82 3.90 12.26 9.81
C LEU A 82 4.98 11.35 10.42
N GLY A 83 6.26 11.62 10.15
CA GLY A 83 7.36 10.73 10.51
C GLY A 83 7.32 9.41 9.73
N LEU A 84 6.93 9.45 8.44
CA LEU A 84 6.87 8.25 7.61
C LEU A 84 8.27 7.72 7.32
N ILE A 85 8.48 6.42 7.50
CA ILE A 85 9.76 5.75 7.17
C ILE A 85 9.67 4.84 5.94
N GLY A 86 8.47 4.55 5.46
CA GLY A 86 8.24 3.74 4.28
C GLY A 86 6.93 2.97 4.33
N PHE A 87 6.69 2.17 3.30
CA PHE A 87 5.55 1.26 3.28
C PHE A 87 5.80 -0.02 4.06
N ASP A 88 4.76 -0.49 4.74
CA ASP A 88 4.70 -1.84 5.28
C ASP A 88 4.00 -2.75 4.28
N HIS A 89 2.76 -2.43 3.94
CA HIS A 89 1.90 -3.25 3.07
C HIS A 89 1.19 -2.43 2.00
N GLN A 90 1.07 -3.02 0.80
CA GLN A 90 0.01 -2.71 -0.16
C GLN A 90 -0.93 -3.90 -0.17
N VAL A 91 -2.21 -3.67 0.13
CA VAL A 91 -3.21 -4.73 0.22
C VAL A 91 -3.95 -4.85 -1.10
N VAL A 92 -4.15 -6.09 -1.52
CA VAL A 92 -4.83 -6.49 -2.75
C VAL A 92 -5.97 -7.43 -2.36
N LEU A 93 -7.18 -7.20 -2.87
CA LEU A 93 -8.37 -8.02 -2.60
C LEU A 93 -8.69 -8.90 -3.81
N THR A 94 -8.86 -10.20 -3.57
CA THR A 94 -9.11 -11.17 -4.63
C THR A 94 -10.20 -12.18 -4.28
N SER A 95 -10.81 -12.75 -5.32
CA SER A 95 -11.67 -13.92 -5.27
C SER A 95 -10.90 -15.24 -5.26
N SER A 96 -9.59 -15.24 -5.57
CA SER A 96 -8.76 -16.45 -5.58
C SER A 96 -7.31 -16.12 -5.23
N LEU A 97 -6.86 -16.58 -4.06
CA LEU A 97 -5.47 -16.36 -3.65
C LEU A 97 -4.48 -16.99 -4.63
N ALA A 98 -4.77 -18.22 -5.06
CA ALA A 98 -3.86 -18.97 -5.94
C ALA A 98 -3.66 -18.26 -7.29
N ARG A 99 -4.74 -17.75 -7.90
CA ARG A 99 -4.68 -17.03 -9.18
C ARG A 99 -3.85 -15.75 -9.05
N THR A 100 -4.19 -14.90 -8.08
CA THR A 100 -3.54 -13.59 -7.93
C THR A 100 -2.08 -13.72 -7.49
N CYS A 101 -1.76 -14.59 -6.52
CA CYS A 101 -0.37 -14.83 -6.13
C CYS A 101 0.46 -15.44 -7.26
N GLY A 102 -0.13 -16.37 -8.03
CA GLY A 102 0.54 -16.95 -9.20
C GLY A 102 0.84 -15.91 -10.28
N ALA A 103 -0.10 -15.00 -10.56
CA ALA A 103 0.09 -13.89 -11.50
C ALA A 103 1.20 -12.92 -11.04
N ILE A 104 1.19 -12.55 -9.75
CA ILE A 104 2.24 -11.69 -9.16
C ILE A 104 3.60 -12.37 -9.26
N GLU A 105 3.71 -13.63 -8.87
CA GLU A 105 4.97 -14.37 -8.92
C GLU A 105 5.49 -14.50 -10.35
N HIS A 106 4.62 -14.82 -11.31
CA HIS A 106 4.99 -14.94 -12.71
C HIS A 106 5.50 -13.61 -13.29
N ALA A 107 4.75 -12.52 -13.08
CA ALA A 107 5.08 -11.22 -13.65
C ALA A 107 6.29 -10.53 -12.98
N THR A 108 6.50 -10.78 -11.68
CA THR A 108 7.52 -10.06 -10.90
C THR A 108 8.72 -10.92 -10.51
N GLY A 109 8.64 -12.25 -10.62
CA GLY A 109 9.63 -13.18 -10.08
C GLY A 109 9.69 -13.22 -8.55
N ALA A 110 8.80 -12.50 -7.85
CA ALA A 110 8.75 -12.51 -6.40
C ALA A 110 7.92 -13.69 -5.89
N SER A 111 8.61 -14.72 -5.40
CA SER A 111 8.01 -15.93 -4.81
C SER A 111 6.99 -15.60 -3.70
N LEU A 112 5.88 -16.33 -3.66
CA LEU A 112 4.97 -16.32 -2.50
C LEU A 112 5.72 -16.79 -1.24
N LYS A 113 5.92 -15.89 -0.27
CA LYS A 113 6.76 -16.18 0.91
C LYS A 113 6.02 -16.93 2.01
N ARG A 114 4.74 -16.64 2.18
CA ARG A 114 3.91 -17.20 3.25
C ARG A 114 2.45 -17.12 2.87
N VAL A 115 1.69 -18.12 3.29
CA VAL A 115 0.23 -18.08 3.35
C VAL A 115 -0.18 -18.09 4.83
N ARG A 116 -1.14 -17.23 5.18
CA ARG A 116 -1.76 -17.17 6.51
C ARG A 116 -3.25 -17.44 6.37
N GLU A 117 -3.75 -18.33 7.22
CA GLU A 117 -5.17 -18.53 7.45
C GLU A 117 -5.63 -17.55 8.55
N ALA A 118 -6.63 -16.71 8.27
CA ALA A 118 -7.14 -15.67 9.16
C ALA A 118 -8.67 -15.77 9.25
N GLY A 119 -9.15 -16.73 10.03
CA GLY A 119 -10.58 -17.06 10.08
C GLY A 119 -11.04 -17.64 8.74
N ALA A 120 -12.04 -17.01 8.12
CA ALA A 120 -12.51 -17.39 6.78
C ALA A 120 -11.70 -16.75 5.62
N ALA A 121 -10.78 -15.84 5.93
CA ALA A 121 -9.94 -15.18 4.93
C ALA A 121 -8.57 -15.87 4.83
N ARG A 122 -8.02 -15.92 3.62
CA ARG A 122 -6.68 -16.45 3.33
C ARG A 122 -5.81 -15.33 2.80
N GLN A 123 -4.55 -15.30 3.21
CA GLN A 123 -3.67 -14.19 2.88
C GLN A 123 -2.31 -14.68 2.41
N GLY A 124 -1.87 -14.18 1.26
CA GLY A 124 -0.56 -14.44 0.66
C GLY A 124 0.31 -13.21 0.72
N PHE A 125 1.62 -13.40 0.89
CA PHE A 125 2.56 -12.29 1.03
C PHE A 125 3.72 -12.42 0.03
N HIS A 126 3.88 -11.38 -0.79
CA HIS A 126 5.04 -11.19 -1.67
C HIS A 126 5.87 -10.00 -1.19
N ARG A 127 7.16 -9.97 -1.51
CA ARG A 127 8.07 -8.85 -1.18
C ARG A 127 8.60 -8.25 -2.47
N LEU A 128 8.31 -6.97 -2.71
CA LEU A 128 8.77 -6.21 -3.86
C LEU A 128 9.59 -5.01 -3.36
N GLY A 129 10.89 -5.24 -3.14
CA GLY A 129 11.76 -4.27 -2.47
C GLY A 129 11.40 -4.10 -0.99
N GLU A 130 11.16 -2.86 -0.55
CA GLU A 130 10.71 -2.57 0.82
C GLU A 130 9.26 -3.02 1.07
N LEU A 131 8.40 -2.95 0.05
CA LEU A 131 6.96 -3.17 0.15
C LEU A 131 6.60 -4.66 0.27
N ILE A 132 5.70 -4.98 1.20
CA ILE A 132 5.00 -6.26 1.21
C ILE A 132 3.70 -6.09 0.42
N VAL A 133 3.46 -6.95 -0.56
CA VAL A 133 2.15 -7.07 -1.19
C VAL A 133 1.37 -8.15 -0.43
N GLU A 134 0.33 -7.74 0.28
CA GLU A 134 -0.59 -8.63 1.00
C GLU A 134 -1.82 -8.88 0.12
N VAL A 135 -1.92 -10.10 -0.39
CA VAL A 135 -3.06 -10.55 -1.19
C VAL A 135 -4.06 -11.21 -0.24
N VAL A 136 -5.27 -10.69 -0.16
CA VAL A 136 -6.32 -11.17 0.74
C VAL A 136 -7.46 -11.74 -0.09
N GLU A 137 -7.68 -13.04 0.05
CA GLU A 137 -8.86 -13.72 -0.49
C GLU A 137 -10.06 -13.41 0.41
N SER A 138 -11.11 -12.85 -0.20
CA SER A 138 -12.35 -12.53 0.48
C SER A 138 -13.54 -13.09 -0.30
N PRO A 139 -14.48 -13.79 0.36
CA PRO A 139 -15.70 -14.29 -0.30
C PRO A 139 -16.63 -13.16 -0.77
N GLN A 140 -16.37 -11.92 -0.36
CA GLN A 140 -17.13 -10.73 -0.79
C GLN A 140 -16.66 -10.21 -2.15
N VAL A 141 -15.48 -10.64 -2.62
CA VAL A 141 -14.99 -10.27 -3.96
C VAL A 141 -15.61 -11.22 -4.96
N THR A 142 -16.57 -10.71 -5.73
CA THR A 142 -17.25 -11.45 -6.80
C THR A 142 -16.68 -11.17 -8.19
N ALA A 143 -15.79 -10.19 -8.30
CA ALA A 143 -15.13 -9.84 -9.55
C ALA A 143 -14.18 -10.97 -10.03
N PRO A 144 -14.05 -11.17 -11.35
CA PRO A 144 -13.14 -12.15 -11.91
C PRO A 144 -11.67 -11.73 -11.78
N THR A 145 -11.41 -10.44 -11.55
CA THR A 145 -10.09 -9.84 -11.38
C THR A 145 -9.88 -9.36 -9.95
N THR A 146 -8.64 -9.09 -9.58
CA THR A 146 -8.27 -8.50 -8.30
C THR A 146 -8.27 -6.96 -8.38
N SER A 147 -8.28 -6.31 -7.21
CA SER A 147 -8.12 -4.86 -7.11
C SER A 147 -7.21 -4.50 -5.93
N PHE A 148 -6.53 -3.37 -6.03
CA PHE A 148 -5.95 -2.76 -4.84
C PHE A 148 -7.04 -2.33 -3.86
N TRP A 149 -6.73 -2.34 -2.57
CA TRP A 149 -7.66 -1.92 -1.53
C TRP A 149 -7.15 -0.74 -0.74
N GLY A 150 -6.07 -0.93 0.00
CA GLY A 150 -5.50 0.06 0.90
C GLY A 150 -4.04 -0.24 1.18
N PHE A 151 -3.37 0.62 1.93
CA PHE A 151 -1.98 0.41 2.30
C PHE A 151 -1.71 0.75 3.77
N VAL A 152 -0.53 0.36 4.21
CA VAL A 152 -0.05 0.62 5.56
C VAL A 152 1.33 1.26 5.49
N TRP A 153 1.51 2.36 6.21
CA TRP A 153 2.80 3.01 6.39
C TRP A 153 3.42 2.71 7.73
N ASN A 154 4.74 2.62 7.73
CA ASN A 154 5.52 2.62 8.94
C ASN A 154 5.85 4.05 9.36
N VAL A 155 5.70 4.33 10.66
CA VAL A 155 5.97 5.64 11.25
C VAL A 155 6.96 5.53 12.40
N THR A 156 7.78 6.56 12.62
CA THR A 156 8.80 6.57 13.68
C THR A 156 8.20 6.50 15.08
N ASP A 157 7.13 7.25 15.34
CA ASP A 157 6.45 7.31 16.63
C ASP A 157 4.93 7.35 16.44
N LEU A 158 4.31 6.18 16.56
CA LEU A 158 2.86 6.03 16.36
C LEU A 158 2.05 6.71 17.46
N PHE A 159 2.53 6.72 18.71
CA PHE A 159 1.77 7.30 19.82
C PHE A 159 1.74 8.81 19.74
N ALA A 160 2.90 9.45 19.56
CA ALA A 160 2.99 10.90 19.41
C ALA A 160 2.21 11.39 18.17
N LEU A 161 2.26 10.62 17.08
CA LEU A 161 1.49 10.93 15.89
C LEU A 161 -0.02 10.85 16.14
N CYS A 162 -0.51 9.76 16.76
CA CYS A 162 -1.93 9.61 17.06
C CYS A 162 -2.44 10.67 18.05
N GLU A 163 -1.63 11.05 19.04
CA GLU A 163 -1.96 12.14 19.98
C GLU A 163 -2.13 13.48 19.26
N ARG A 164 -1.23 13.82 18.33
CA ARG A 164 -1.30 15.06 17.56
C ARG A 164 -2.45 15.08 16.56
N LEU A 165 -2.71 13.98 15.86
CA LEU A 165 -3.78 13.90 14.85
C LEU A 165 -5.18 13.85 15.49
N GLY A 166 -5.29 13.26 16.68
CA GLY A 166 -6.56 13.14 17.39
C GLY A 166 -7.50 12.03 16.86
N PRO A 167 -8.52 11.66 17.66
CA PRO A 167 -9.35 10.48 17.42
C PRO A 167 -10.28 10.57 16.19
N ASP A 168 -10.56 11.79 15.73
CA ASP A 168 -11.37 12.07 14.55
C ASP A 168 -10.61 11.76 13.24
N VAL A 169 -9.28 11.77 13.29
CA VAL A 169 -8.40 11.54 12.15
C VAL A 169 -7.83 10.12 12.16
N VAL A 170 -7.48 9.59 13.33
CA VAL A 170 -6.85 8.27 13.46
C VAL A 170 -7.37 7.52 14.69
N SER A 171 -7.46 6.20 14.62
CA SER A 171 -7.81 5.39 15.79
C SER A 171 -6.72 5.42 16.86
N ALA A 172 -7.08 5.08 18.10
CA ALA A 172 -6.07 4.76 19.11
C ALA A 172 -5.17 3.61 18.61
N PRO A 173 -3.86 3.63 18.90
CA PRO A 173 -2.97 2.50 18.63
C PRO A 173 -3.47 1.24 19.34
N LYS A 174 -3.42 0.11 18.64
CA LYS A 174 -3.74 -1.21 19.18
C LYS A 174 -2.68 -2.23 18.74
N PRO A 175 -2.54 -3.37 19.45
CA PRO A 175 -1.70 -4.47 18.97
C PRO A 175 -2.00 -4.84 17.52
N ALA A 176 -0.95 -4.86 16.69
CA ALA A 176 -1.00 -5.44 15.37
C ALA A 176 -0.97 -6.97 15.46
N VAL A 177 -1.28 -7.66 14.37
CA VAL A 177 -1.16 -9.12 14.33
C VAL A 177 0.32 -9.55 14.38
N GLN A 178 1.23 -8.68 13.92
CA GLN A 178 2.67 -8.83 14.04
C GLN A 178 3.09 -8.61 15.50
N PRO A 179 3.71 -9.61 16.17
CA PRO A 179 4.12 -9.50 17.56
C PRO A 179 5.00 -8.28 17.82
N GLY A 180 4.74 -7.56 18.91
CA GLY A 180 5.51 -6.38 19.32
C GLY A 180 5.24 -5.11 18.51
N ARG A 181 4.36 -5.15 17.49
CA ARG A 181 4.00 -3.98 16.69
C ARG A 181 2.62 -3.46 17.07
N LEU A 182 2.43 -2.16 16.89
CA LEU A 182 1.15 -1.48 17.07
C LEU A 182 0.68 -0.91 15.73
N ILE A 183 -0.64 -0.83 15.55
CA ILE A 183 -1.28 -0.29 14.36
C ILE A 183 -2.39 0.69 14.76
N ALA A 184 -2.56 1.74 13.98
CA ALA A 184 -3.67 2.67 14.05
C ALA A 184 -4.25 2.90 12.66
N THR A 185 -5.57 3.03 12.55
CA THR A 185 -6.27 3.17 11.26
C THR A 185 -6.67 4.62 11.06
N VAL A 186 -6.34 5.17 9.88
CA VAL A 186 -6.82 6.51 9.48
C VAL A 186 -8.32 6.43 9.23
N ARG A 187 -9.07 7.40 9.75
CA ARG A 187 -10.53 7.43 9.64
C ARG A 187 -10.94 7.74 8.21
N SER A 188 -11.93 7.00 7.70
CA SER A 188 -12.48 7.24 6.36
C SER A 188 -13.07 8.65 6.19
N GLY A 189 -13.56 9.25 7.28
CA GLY A 189 -14.09 10.61 7.30
C GLY A 189 -13.09 11.70 6.89
N LEU A 190 -11.78 11.42 6.91
CA LEU A 190 -10.76 12.33 6.40
C LEU A 190 -10.84 12.51 4.88
N GLY A 191 -11.36 11.50 4.17
CA GLY A 191 -11.58 11.56 2.72
C GLY A 191 -10.37 11.17 1.87
N LEU A 192 -9.45 10.32 2.36
CA LEU A 192 -8.29 9.86 1.58
C LEU A 192 -8.65 9.09 0.30
N GLY A 193 -9.88 8.58 0.19
CA GLY A 193 -10.33 7.79 -0.95
C GLY A 193 -9.88 6.33 -0.92
N LEU A 194 -9.10 5.90 0.09
CA LEU A 194 -8.78 4.51 0.37
C LEU A 194 -8.57 4.26 1.87
N PRO A 195 -8.70 3.00 2.34
CA PRO A 195 -8.25 2.60 3.66
C PRO A 195 -6.73 2.75 3.82
N ALA A 196 -6.31 3.48 4.84
CA ALA A 196 -4.90 3.63 5.19
C ALA A 196 -4.70 3.34 6.69
N ALA A 197 -3.56 2.78 7.02
CA ALA A 197 -3.14 2.57 8.41
C ALA A 197 -1.69 2.98 8.64
N LEU A 198 -1.37 3.21 9.90
CA LEU A 198 -0.07 3.60 10.41
C LEU A 198 0.40 2.51 11.37
N MET A 199 1.65 2.08 11.26
CA MET A 199 2.20 0.99 12.06
C MET A 199 3.55 1.39 12.63
N THR A 200 3.85 0.93 13.84
CA THR A 200 5.20 1.04 14.39
C THR A 200 6.17 0.25 13.50
N PRO A 201 7.47 0.61 13.42
CA PRO A 201 8.44 -0.08 12.58
C PRO A 201 8.56 -1.56 12.95
N ASP A 202 9.08 -2.36 12.03
CA ASP A 202 9.42 -3.75 12.31
C ASP A 202 10.54 -3.79 13.34
N VAL A 203 10.30 -4.46 14.47
CA VAL A 203 11.28 -4.66 15.54
C VAL A 203 12.07 -5.91 15.22
N ARG A 204 12.75 -5.94 14.07
CA ARG A 204 13.69 -7.03 13.80
C ARG A 204 15.02 -6.71 14.50
N PRO A 205 15.55 -7.62 15.34
CA PRO A 205 16.90 -7.51 15.86
C PRO A 205 17.95 -7.57 14.74
#